data_AF-A0A1G0SCU1-F1
#
_entry.id   AF-A0A1G0SCU1-F1
#
_cell.length_a   1.000
_cell.length_b   1.000
_cell.length_c   1.000
_cell.angle_alpha   90.00
_cell.angle_beta   90.00
_cell.angle_gamma   90.00
#
_symmetry.space_group_name_H-M   'P 1'
#
loop_
_entity.id
_entity.type
_entity.pdbx_description
1 polymer ?
#
loop_
_entity_poly.entity_id
_entity_poly.type
_entity_poly.pdbx_seq_one_letter_code
_entity_poly.pdbx_strand_id
1 'polypeptide(L)'
;MFSLKDLNELLDKMPLWKRMKESPERIDALEKRIVSLEKRLSGSGDICPKCKQPTLELVSSKNINELIGLRQFNYKCSNCGFTDSRNKVD
;
A
#
# COMPACT_ATOMS: atom_id res chain seq x y z
N MET A 1 27.51 47.90 -0.46
CA MET A 1 27.61 46.81 -1.45
C MET A 1 27.02 45.59 -0.77
N PHE A 2 25.89 45.07 -1.25
CA PHE A 2 25.20 43.95 -0.59
C PHE A 2 25.95 42.66 -0.90
N SER A 3 26.46 41.97 0.12
CA SER A 3 27.18 40.70 -0.05
C SER A 3 26.19 39.54 -0.14
N LEU A 4 26.57 38.48 -0.86
CA LEU A 4 25.83 37.21 -0.86
C LEU A 4 25.72 36.59 0.54
N LYS A 5 26.66 36.91 1.44
CA LYS A 5 26.60 36.51 2.86
C LYS A 5 25.49 37.25 3.60
N ASP A 6 25.35 38.56 3.39
CA ASP A 6 24.29 39.36 4.01
C ASP A 6 22.90 38.90 3.57
N LEU A 7 22.79 38.45 2.32
CA LEU A 7 21.56 37.91 1.74
C LEU A 7 21.17 36.58 2.40
N ASN A 8 22.13 35.69 2.65
CA ASN A 8 21.91 34.44 3.40
C ASN A 8 21.52 34.70 4.86
N GLU A 9 22.16 35.65 5.54
CA GLU A 9 21.79 36.02 6.91
C GLU A 9 20.37 36.61 7.00
N LEU A 10 19.95 37.37 5.99
CA LEU A 10 18.59 37.91 5.91
C LEU A 10 17.56 36.81 5.63
N LEU A 11 17.88 35.87 4.75
CA LEU A 11 17.06 34.70 4.43
C LEU A 11 16.92 33.78 5.65
N ASP A 12 17.98 33.56 6.43
CA ASP A 12 17.92 32.75 7.65
C ASP A 12 17.07 33.40 8.77
N LYS A 13 16.79 34.71 8.72
CA LYS A 13 15.83 35.36 9.62
C LYS A 13 14.38 35.13 9.20
N MET A 14 14.11 34.72 7.97
CA MET A 14 12.75 34.40 7.52
C MET A 14 12.36 32.97 7.91
N PRO A 15 11.29 32.79 8.70
CA PRO A 15 10.84 31.45 9.13
C PRO A 15 10.40 30.55 7.97
N LEU A 16 10.07 31.13 6.81
CA LEU A 16 9.72 30.37 5.60
C LEU A 16 10.95 29.71 4.95
N TRP A 17 12.11 30.39 4.97
CA TRP A 17 13.36 29.88 4.38
C TRP A 17 13.89 28.66 5.14
N LYS A 18 13.82 28.69 6.48
CA LYS A 18 14.17 27.54 7.33
C LYS A 18 13.33 26.32 7.00
N ARG A 19 12.01 26.50 6.83
CA ARG A 19 11.11 25.41 6.43
C ARG A 19 11.49 24.84 5.07
N MET A 20 11.83 25.68 4.09
CA MET A 20 12.28 25.20 2.77
C MET A 20 13.59 24.43 2.84
N LYS A 21 14.53 24.86 3.69
CA LYS A 21 15.81 24.15 3.94
C LYS A 21 15.61 22.76 4.54
N GLU A 22 14.61 22.60 5.42
CA GLU A 22 14.23 21.33 6.04
C GLU A 22 13.27 20.47 5.19
N SER A 23 12.67 21.05 4.15
CA SER A 23 11.69 20.36 3.30
C SER A 23 12.23 19.18 2.49
N PRO A 24 13.43 19.23 1.86
CA PRO A 24 13.91 18.10 1.05
C PRO A 24 14.02 16.80 1.85
N GLU A 25 14.54 16.85 3.09
CA GLU A 25 14.61 15.67 3.95
C GLU A 25 13.23 15.05 4.26
N ARG A 26 12.21 15.90 4.44
CA ARG A 26 10.83 15.46 4.66
C ARG A 26 10.24 14.83 3.41
N ILE A 27 10.54 15.39 2.24
CA ILE A 27 10.08 14.87 0.94
C ILE A 27 10.70 13.49 0.70
N ASP A 28 12.02 13.34 0.85
CA ASP A 28 12.72 12.06 0.68
C ASP A 28 12.19 10.98 1.63
N ALA A 29 11.91 11.35 2.88
CA ALA A 29 11.34 10.44 3.87
C ALA A 29 9.91 10.00 3.50
N LEU A 30 9.10 10.91 2.94
CA LEU A 30 7.74 10.62 2.49
C LEU A 30 7.75 9.74 1.23
N GLU A 31 8.61 10.02 0.25
CA GLU A 31 8.75 9.19 -0.95
C GLU A 31 9.13 7.75 -0.60
N LYS A 32 10.10 7.55 0.30
CA LYS A 32 10.47 6.20 0.79
C LYS A 32 9.29 5.47 1.44
N ARG A 33 8.47 6.18 2.21
CA ARG A 33 7.25 5.62 2.82
C ARG A 33 6.22 5.24 1.77
N ILE A 34 5.98 6.10 0.78
CA ILE A 34 5.04 5.83 -0.32
C ILE A 34 5.46 4.57 -1.08
N VAL A 35 6.72 4.47 -1.53
CA VAL A 35 7.22 3.28 -2.22
C VAL A 35 7.05 2.01 -1.38
N SER A 36 7.27 2.10 -0.06
CA SER A 36 7.08 0.96 0.84
C SER A 36 5.61 0.53 0.97
N LEU A 37 4.68 1.49 0.89
CA LEU A 37 3.24 1.25 0.97
C LEU A 37 2.68 0.72 -0.35
N GLU A 38 3.12 1.29 -1.47
CA GLU A 38 2.75 0.83 -2.82
C GLU A 38 3.17 -0.63 -3.04
N LYS A 39 4.39 -1.00 -2.61
CA LYS A 39 4.85 -2.41 -2.64
C LYS A 39 3.98 -3.37 -1.81
N ARG A 40 3.32 -2.87 -0.77
CA ARG A 40 2.41 -3.70 0.05
C ARG A 40 1.02 -3.81 -0.58
N LEU A 41 0.62 -2.82 -1.38
CA LEU A 41 -0.70 -2.73 -2.01
C LEU A 41 -0.73 -3.32 -3.41
N SER A 42 0.42 -3.55 -4.05
CA SER A 42 0.50 -4.18 -5.38
C SER A 42 0.06 -5.65 -5.43
N GLY A 43 -0.43 -6.21 -4.32
CA GLY A 43 -1.00 -7.56 -4.30
C GLY A 43 -2.38 -7.57 -4.98
N SER A 44 -2.51 -8.40 -6.02
CA SER A 44 -3.77 -8.62 -6.74
C SER A 44 -4.61 -9.68 -6.01
N GLY A 45 -5.29 -9.30 -4.93
CA GLY A 45 -6.16 -10.24 -4.22
C GLY A 45 -6.91 -9.67 -3.02
N ASP A 46 -7.84 -10.44 -2.50
CA ASP A 46 -8.53 -10.14 -1.24
C ASP A 46 -7.53 -10.15 -0.07
N ILE A 47 -7.86 -9.47 1.03
CA ILE A 47 -7.04 -9.47 2.24
C ILE A 47 -7.13 -10.85 2.91
N CYS A 48 -5.98 -11.52 3.07
CA CYS A 48 -5.92 -12.78 3.79
C CYS A 48 -6.19 -12.56 5.30
N PRO A 49 -7.10 -13.32 5.95
CA PRO A 49 -7.42 -13.14 7.37
C PRO A 49 -6.27 -13.56 8.31
N LYS A 50 -5.31 -14.35 7.84
CA LYS A 50 -4.14 -14.79 8.64
C LYS A 50 -2.97 -13.81 8.55
N CYS A 51 -2.48 -13.51 7.34
CA CYS A 51 -1.29 -12.68 7.15
C CYS A 51 -1.60 -11.20 6.88
N LYS A 52 -2.89 -10.82 6.74
CA LYS A 52 -3.36 -9.45 6.50
C LYS A 52 -2.75 -8.76 5.28
N GLN A 53 -2.29 -9.56 4.31
CA GLN A 53 -1.78 -9.06 3.03
C GLN A 53 -2.82 -9.30 1.92
N PRO A 54 -2.88 -8.42 0.91
CA PRO A 54 -3.81 -8.53 -0.23
C PRO A 54 -3.31 -9.57 -1.25
N THR A 55 -3.21 -10.82 -0.81
CA THR A 55 -2.63 -11.92 -1.61
C THR A 55 -3.54 -13.15 -1.64
N LEU A 56 -4.83 -13.00 -1.34
CA LEU A 56 -5.81 -14.07 -1.41
C LEU A 56 -6.38 -14.16 -2.83
N GLU A 57 -6.03 -15.23 -3.53
CA GLU A 57 -6.40 -15.45 -4.93
C GLU A 57 -7.39 -16.61 -5.07
N LEU A 58 -8.25 -16.56 -6.09
CA LEU A 58 -9.18 -17.65 -6.39
C LEU A 58 -8.43 -18.76 -7.14
N VAL A 59 -8.39 -19.96 -6.56
CA VAL A 59 -7.71 -21.13 -7.15
C VAL A 59 -8.67 -22.00 -7.94
N SER A 60 -9.91 -22.15 -7.47
CA SER A 60 -10.90 -22.96 -8.18
C SER A 60 -12.31 -22.54 -7.83
N SER A 61 -13.22 -22.65 -8.79
CA SER A 61 -14.67 -22.67 -8.55
C SER A 61 -15.23 -24.05 -8.89
N LYS A 62 -16.15 -24.56 -8.07
CA LYS A 62 -16.88 -25.80 -8.30
C LYS A 62 -18.37 -25.56 -8.12
N ASN A 63 -19.19 -26.06 -9.04
CA ASN A 63 -20.63 -26.09 -8.83
C ASN A 63 -20.95 -27.17 -7.79
N ILE A 64 -21.80 -26.85 -6.81
CA ILE A 64 -22.30 -27.85 -5.87
C ILE A 64 -23.54 -28.47 -6.52
N ASN A 65 -23.42 -29.71 -6.99
CA ASN A 65 -24.45 -30.42 -7.77
C ASN A 65 -25.81 -30.54 -7.07
N GLU A 66 -25.88 -30.33 -5.77
CA GLU A 66 -27.10 -30.45 -4.97
C GLU A 66 -28.00 -29.21 -5.00
N LEU A 67 -27.47 -28.04 -5.43
CA LEU A 67 -28.21 -26.78 -5.45
C LEU A 67 -27.91 -26.00 -6.73
N ILE A 68 -28.92 -25.83 -7.59
CA ILE A 68 -28.84 -25.02 -8.81
C ILE A 68 -28.46 -23.58 -8.43
N GLY A 69 -27.40 -23.06 -9.04
CA GLY A 69 -26.89 -21.71 -8.79
C GLY A 69 -25.89 -21.58 -7.65
N LEU A 70 -25.60 -22.64 -6.88
CA LEU A 70 -24.61 -22.59 -5.80
C LEU A 70 -23.21 -22.96 -6.30
N ARG A 71 -22.26 -22.02 -6.19
CA ARG A 71 -20.84 -22.22 -6.51
C ARG A 71 -19.97 -22.11 -5.27
N GLN A 72 -19.11 -23.10 -5.06
CA GLN A 72 -18.04 -23.07 -4.08
C GLN A 72 -16.77 -22.49 -4.72
N PHE A 73 -16.28 -21.39 -4.15
CA PHE A 73 -15.06 -20.71 -4.53
C PHE A 73 -13.98 -21.03 -3.50
N ASN A 74 -12.91 -21.68 -3.94
CA ASN A 74 -11.74 -21.97 -3.11
C ASN A 74 -10.68 -20.92 -3.38
N TYR A 75 -10.33 -20.19 -2.33
CA TYR A 75 -9.29 -19.19 -2.32
C TYR A 75 -8.04 -19.74 -1.63
N LYS A 76 -6.86 -19.31 -2.09
CA LYS A 76 -5.58 -19.61 -1.47
C LYS A 76 -4.74 -18.35 -1.38
N CYS A 77 -4.11 -18.16 -0.23
CA CYS A 77 -3.17 -17.07 -0.02
C CYS A 77 -1.78 -17.45 -0.54
N SER A 78 -1.24 -16.64 -1.46
CA SER A 78 0.08 -16.86 -2.06
C SER A 78 1.23 -16.68 -1.06
N ASN A 79 1.06 -15.88 0.00
CA ASN A 79 2.11 -15.63 0.99
C ASN A 79 2.16 -16.67 2.12
N CYS A 80 1.02 -17.00 2.75
CA CYS A 80 1.00 -17.86 3.93
C CYS A 80 0.37 -19.25 3.70
N GLY A 81 -0.10 -19.53 2.48
CA GLY A 81 -0.71 -20.81 2.13
C GLY A 81 -2.10 -21.05 2.72
N PHE A 82 -2.69 -20.07 3.41
CA PHE A 82 -4.03 -20.17 3.97
C PHE A 82 -5.08 -20.41 2.88
N THR A 83 -5.97 -21.38 3.11
CA THR A 83 -7.07 -21.73 2.20
C THR A 83 -8.41 -21.36 2.81
N ASP A 84 -9.29 -20.77 2.01
CA ASP A 84 -10.66 -20.38 2.39
C ASP A 84 -11.64 -20.91 1.33
N SER A 85 -12.79 -21.45 1.74
CA SER A 85 -13.81 -21.96 0.84
C SER A 85 -15.12 -21.23 1.09
N ARG A 86 -15.57 -20.43 0.12
CA ARG A 86 -16.78 -19.61 0.23
C ARG A 86 -17.82 -20.08 -0.77
N ASN A 87 -19.07 -20.22 -0.32
CA ASN A 87 -20.18 -20.51 -1.20
C ASN A 87 -20.83 -19.18 -1.61
N LYS A 88 -21.03 -18.96 -2.91
CA LYS A 88 -21.85 -17.86 -3.43
C LYS A 88 -22.96 -18.45 -4.30
N VAL A 89 -24.13 -17.83 -4.22
CA VAL A 89 -25.25 -18.06 -5.12
C VAL A 89 -25.05 -17.10 -6.30
N ASP A 90 -25.01 -17.63 -7.53
CA ASP A 90 -25.08 -16.82 -8.77
C ASP A 90 -26.50 -16.27 -8.99
#